data_AF-E4PYJ7-F1
#
_entry.id   AF-E4PYJ7-F1
#
_cell.length_a   1.000
_cell.length_b   1.000
_cell.length_c   1.000
_cell.angle_alpha   90.00
_cell.angle_beta   90.00
_cell.angle_gamma   90.00
#
_symmetry.space_group_name_H-M   'P 1'
#
loop_
_entity.id
_entity.type
_entity.pdbx_description
1 polymer ?
#
loop_
_entity_poly.entity_id
_entity_poly.type
_entity_poly.pdbx_seq_one_letter_code
_entity_poly.pdbx_strand_id
1 'polypeptide(L)' 'MLFLKEYSVNEIAENLHLRQSTVSHQLRFLKNLRLVKYRREGTTLYYSHDDAHVMNMLKETINHARHH' A
#
# COMPACT_ATOMS: atom_id res chain seq x y z
N MET A 1 -13.65 8.84 -18.83
CA MET A 1 -12.57 7.83 -18.65
C MET A 1 -11.91 8.12 -17.31
N LEU A 2 -12.27 7.36 -16.27
CA LEU A 2 -11.63 7.50 -14.96
C LEU A 2 -10.25 6.85 -15.06
N PHE A 3 -9.20 7.66 -15.10
CA PHE A 3 -7.83 7.19 -14.95
C PHE A 3 -7.70 6.64 -13.53
N LEU A 4 -7.74 5.31 -13.39
CA LEU A 4 -7.32 4.63 -12.17
C LEU A 4 -5.85 4.98 -11.93
N LYS A 5 -5.59 5.97 -11.08
CA LYS A 5 -4.23 6.36 -10.72
C LYS A 5 -3.60 5.21 -9.95
N GLU A 6 -2.46 4.74 -10.44
CA GLU A 6 -1.60 3.83 -9.70
C GLU A 6 -0.59 4.68 -8.92
N TYR A 7 -0.39 4.34 -7.65
CA TYR A 7 0.55 4.98 -6.75
C TYR A 7 1.69 4.03 -6.43
N SER A 8 2.91 4.55 -6.50
CA SER A 8 4.09 3.86 -6.00
C SER A 8 4.09 3.80 -4.47
N VAL A 9 4.90 2.91 -3.90
CA VAL A 9 5.10 2.82 -2.43
C VAL A 9 5.49 4.17 -1.82
N ASN A 10 6.27 4.98 -2.54
CA ASN A 10 6.67 6.32 -2.10
C ASN A 10 5.46 7.25 -2.02
N GLU A 11 4.65 7.31 -3.06
CA GLU A 11 3.45 8.18 -3.06
C GLU A 11 2.46 7.76 -1.97
N ILE A 12 2.30 6.45 -1.72
CA ILE A 12 1.45 5.96 -0.62
C ILE A 12 2.02 6.40 0.73
N ALA A 13 3.33 6.32 0.90
CA ALA A 13 4.01 6.75 2.12
C ALA A 13 3.87 8.27 2.35
N GLU A 14 3.99 9.07 1.30
CA GLU A 14 3.76 10.52 1.37
C GLU A 14 2.30 10.86 1.68
N ASN A 15 1.34 10.23 0.99
CA ASN A 15 -0.09 10.44 1.24
C ASN A 15 -0.51 10.06 2.67
N LEU A 16 0.06 8.99 3.21
CA LEU A 16 -0.21 8.53 4.58
C LEU A 16 0.66 9.23 5.64
N HIS A 17 1.61 10.09 5.25
CA HIS A 17 2.63 10.66 6.14
C HIS A 17 3.39 9.59 6.96
N LEU A 18 3.69 8.46 6.33
CA LEU A 18 4.40 7.34 6.95
C LEU A 18 5.78 7.15 6.35
N ARG A 19 6.65 6.45 7.08
CA ARG A 19 7.94 6.01 6.52
C ARG A 19 7.72 4.94 5.45
N GLN A 20 8.45 5.07 4.34
CA GLN A 20 8.45 4.09 3.25
C GLN A 20 8.77 2.67 3.74
N SER A 21 9.65 2.53 4.74
CA SER A 21 9.97 1.24 5.34
C SER A 21 8.76 0.55 6.00
N THR A 22 7.92 1.33 6.69
CA THR A 22 6.67 0.85 7.29
C THR A 22 5.72 0.41 6.18
N VAL A 23 5.45 1.30 5.21
CA VAL A 23 4.53 1.00 4.10
C VAL A 23 4.99 -0.21 3.29
N SER A 24 6.29 -0.35 3.00
CA SER A 24 6.84 -1.50 2.27
C SER A 24 6.67 -2.82 3.05
N HIS A 25 6.91 -2.80 4.36
CA HIS A 25 6.71 -3.99 5.21
C HIS A 25 5.23 -4.41 5.20
N GLN A 26 4.33 -3.46 5.45
CA GLN A 26 2.89 -3.72 5.41
C GLN A 26 2.44 -4.22 4.04
N LEU A 27 2.85 -3.56 2.95
CA LEU A 27 2.48 -3.99 1.60
C LEU A 27 3.02 -5.38 1.26
N ARG A 28 4.21 -5.75 1.76
CA ARG A 28 4.75 -7.11 1.62
C ARG A 28 3.87 -8.13 2.34
N PHE A 29 3.41 -7.82 3.55
CA PHE A 29 2.48 -8.66 4.30
C PHE A 29 1.13 -8.81 3.58
N LEU A 30 0.53 -7.70 3.15
CA LEU A 30 -0.72 -7.68 2.40
C LEU A 30 -0.61 -8.42 1.07
N LYS A 31 0.54 -8.30 0.39
CA LYS A 31 0.87 -9.07 -0.82
C LYS A 31 0.93 -10.57 -0.55
N ASN A 32 1.56 -11.00 0.55
CA ASN A 32 1.62 -12.41 0.91
C ASN A 32 0.22 -12.99 1.15
N LEU A 33 -0.70 -12.18 1.69
CA LEU A 33 -2.10 -12.55 1.87
C LEU A 33 -2.95 -12.41 0.59
N ARG A 34 -2.39 -11.90 -0.51
CA ARG A 34 -3.09 -11.61 -1.78
C ARG A 34 -4.28 -10.66 -1.64
N LEU A 35 -4.23 -9.78 -0.63
CA LEU A 35 -5.33 -8.85 -0.32
C LEU A 35 -5.20 -7.49 -1.02
N VAL A 36 -4.06 -7.23 -1.65
CA VAL A 36 -3.80 -6.00 -2.42
C VAL A 36 -3.48 -6.34 -3.86
N LYS A 37 -4.05 -5.58 -4.80
CA LYS A 37 -3.66 -5.60 -6.21
C LYS A 37 -2.43 -4.71 -6.38
N TYR A 38 -1.44 -5.23 -7.08
CA TYR A 38 -0.21 -4.52 -7.39
C TYR A 38 0.25 -4.84 -8.81
N ARG A 39 0.83 -3.85 -9.46
CA ARG A 39 1.52 -3.96 -10.73
C ARG A 39 3.01 -3.78 -10.48
N ARG A 40 3.84 -4.67 -11.01
CA ARG A 40 5.30 -4.49 -10.98
C ARG A 40 5.73 -3.99 -12.34
N GLU A 41 6.42 -2.86 -12.35
CA GLU A 41 7.05 -2.32 -13.55
C GLU A 41 8.53 -2.08 -13.23
N GLY A 42 9.38 -2.93 -13.81
CA GLY A 42 10.81 -3.00 -13.49
C GLY A 42 11.08 -3.39 -12.03
N THR A 43 11.68 -2.45 -11.29
CA THR A 43 11.98 -2.56 -9.85
C THR A 43 10.92 -1.89 -8.97
N THR A 44 9.99 -1.14 -9.56
CA THR A 44 8.97 -0.40 -8.82
C THR A 44 7.65 -1.17 -8.77
N LEU A 45 7.03 -1.16 -7.59
CA LEU A 45 5.68 -1.69 -7.36
C LEU A 45 4.70 -0.53 -7.30
N TYR A 46 3.69 -0.62 -8.14
CA TYR A 46 2.57 0.31 -8.25
C TYR A 46 1.30 -0.35 -7.72
N TYR A 47 0.49 0.41 -6.99
CA TYR A 47 -0.77 -0.05 -6.39
C TYR A 47 -1.90 0.85 -6.86
N SER A 48 -3.03 0.27 -7.26
CA SER A 48 -4.13 1.03 -7.86
C SER A 48 -5.12 1.55 -6.82
N HIS A 49 -5.60 2.78 -7.03
CA HIS A 49 -6.65 3.51 -6.29
C HIS A 49 -8.06 2.94 -6.56
N ASP A 50 -8.27 1.63 -6.32
CA ASP A 50 -9.62 1.01 -6.22
C ASP A 50 -10.06 0.85 -4.72
N ASP A 51 -9.12 1.16 -3.83
CA ASP A 51 -9.13 2.36 -2.98
C ASP A 51 -9.45 2.29 -1.50
N ALA A 52 -10.70 2.13 -1.06
CA ALA A 52 -10.95 2.16 0.39
C ALA A 52 -10.32 0.95 1.10
N HIS A 53 -10.26 -0.21 0.42
CA HIS A 53 -9.83 -1.46 1.04
C HIS A 53 -8.32 -1.50 1.29
N VAL A 54 -7.50 -1.06 0.33
CA VAL A 54 -6.02 -1.05 0.48
C VAL A 54 -5.60 -0.05 1.55
N MET A 55 -6.19 1.15 1.53
CA MET A 55 -5.99 2.17 2.57
C MET A 55 -6.45 1.69 3.95
N ASN A 56 -7.64 1.08 4.06
CA ASN A 56 -8.12 0.52 5.33
C ASN A 56 -7.24 -0.63 5.80
N MET A 57 -6.83 -1.54 4.92
CA MET A 57 -5.94 -2.63 5.31
C MET A 57 -4.59 -2.13 5.77
N LEU A 58 -4.01 -1.13 5.09
CA LEU A 58 -2.81 -0.47 5.56
C LEU A 58 -3.03 0.11 6.96
N LYS A 59 -4.10 0.89 7.17
CA LYS A 59 -4.46 1.44 8.49
C LYS A 59 -4.62 0.35 9.56
N GLU A 60 -5.37 -0.70 9.28
CA GLU A 60 -5.60 -1.82 10.19
C GLU A 60 -4.28 -2.52 10.54
N THR A 61 -3.43 -2.78 9.55
CA THR A 61 -2.14 -3.44 9.77
C THR A 61 -1.15 -2.54 10.50
N ILE A 62 -1.19 -1.21 10.28
CA ILE A 62 -0.40 -0.24 11.05
C ILE A 62 -0.90 -0.15 12.48
N ASN A 63 -2.22 -0.14 12.67
CA ASN A 63 -2.82 -0.11 14.00
C ASN A 63 -2.44 -1.37 14.80
N HIS A 64 -2.42 -2.53 14.13
CA HIS A 64 -1.97 -3.79 14.72
C HIS A 64 -0.46 -3.76 15.05
N ALA A 65 0.38 -3.27 14.14
CA ALA A 65 1.83 -3.16 14.35
C ALA A 65 2.25 -2.12 15.40
N ARG A 66 1.39 -1.18 15.77
CA ARG A 66 1.64 -0.20 16.85
C ARG A 66 1.19 -0.69 18.23
N HIS A 67 0.31 -1.67 18.28
CA HIS A 67 -0.26 -2.20 19.53
C HIS A 67 0.44 -3.48 20.02
N HIS A 68 1.53 -3.89 19.38
CA HIS A 68 2.31 -5.09 19.74
C HIS A 68 3.80 -4.77 19.72
#